data_AF-A0A8J7K4D5-F1
#
_entry.id   AF-A0A8J7K4D5-F1
#
_cell.length_a   1.000
_cell.length_b   1.000
_cell.length_c   1.000
_cell.angle_alpha   90.00
_cell.angle_beta   90.00
_cell.angle_gamma   90.00
#
_symmetry.space_group_name_H-M   'P 1'
#
loop_
_entity.id
_entity.type
_entity.pdbx_description
1 polymer ?
#
loop_
_entity_poly.entity_id
_entity_poly.type
_entity_poly.pdbx_seq_one_letter_code
_entity_poly.pdbx_strand_id
1 'polypeptide(L)' 'MAILRQYIAPLIAVLIFTLALVAVSARIFLPSDMAAPAPIEDEGISSIERWENGAAPEFVSSILFPTFPHNP' A
#
# COMPACT_ATOMS: atom_id res chain seq x y z
N MET A 1 10.17 -50.23 9.23
CA MET A 1 8.75 -49.97 9.55
C MET A 1 8.34 -48.62 8.93
N ALA A 2 7.81 -48.64 7.70
CA ALA A 2 7.56 -47.43 6.91
C ALA A 2 6.14 -46.87 7.05
N ILE A 3 5.19 -47.69 7.55
CA ILE A 3 3.75 -47.40 7.55
C ILE A 3 3.41 -46.15 8.37
N LEU A 4 4.00 -46.00 9.56
CA LEU A 4 3.74 -44.83 10.40
C LEU A 4 4.17 -43.55 9.69
N ARG A 5 5.40 -43.47 9.15
CA ARG A 5 5.86 -42.26 8.48
C ARG A 5 5.22 -42.03 7.10
N GLN A 6 4.84 -43.09 6.39
CA GLN A 6 4.34 -42.98 5.01
C GLN A 6 2.87 -42.59 4.92
N TYR A 7 2.08 -42.81 5.98
CA TYR A 7 0.67 -42.38 6.03
C TYR A 7 0.43 -41.27 7.04
N ILE A 8 1.04 -41.34 8.23
CA ILE A 8 0.78 -40.39 9.31
C ILE A 8 1.48 -39.07 9.02
N ALA A 9 2.73 -39.08 8.52
CA ALA A 9 3.43 -37.83 8.19
C ALA A 9 2.74 -37.02 7.08
N PRO A 10 2.32 -37.61 5.93
CA PRO A 10 1.58 -36.84 4.94
C PRO A 10 0.20 -36.40 5.42
N LEU A 11 -0.50 -37.20 6.25
CA LEU A 11 -1.78 -36.79 6.83
C LEU A 11 -1.62 -35.60 7.77
N ILE A 12 -0.58 -35.59 8.62
CA ILE A 12 -0.25 -34.44 9.48
C ILE A 12 0.11 -33.22 8.64
N ALA A 13 0.89 -33.40 7.57
CA ALA A 13 1.25 -32.30 6.68
C ALA A 13 0.01 -31.64 6.06
N VAL A 14 -0.95 -32.45 5.59
CA VAL A 14 -2.23 -31.95 5.06
C VAL A 14 -3.04 -31.25 6.16
N LEU A 15 -3.15 -31.84 7.35
CA LEU A 15 -3.86 -31.21 8.48
C LEU A 15 -3.28 -29.84 8.85
N ILE A 16 -1.95 -29.75 9.00
CA ILE A 16 -1.27 -28.50 9.32
C ILE A 16 -1.43 -27.50 8.17
N PHE A 17 -1.30 -27.95 6.93
CA PHE A 17 -1.47 -27.11 5.75
C PHE A 17 -2.90 -26.54 5.68
N THR A 18 -3.92 -27.37 5.83
CA THR A 18 -5.32 -26.92 5.83
C THR A 18 -5.59 -25.95 6.98
N LEU A 19 -5.09 -26.24 8.18
CA LEU A 19 -5.20 -25.34 9.32
C LEU A 19 -4.51 -23.99 9.05
N ALA A 20 -3.29 -24.02 8.52
CA ALA A 20 -2.54 -22.81 8.18
C ALA A 20 -3.23 -22.00 7.08
N LEU A 21 -3.76 -22.67 6.06
CA LEU A 21 -4.52 -22.05 4.98
C LEU A 21 -5.76 -21.34 5.52
N VAL A 22 -6.55 -22.02 6.37
CA VAL A 22 -7.73 -21.42 7.02
C VAL A 22 -7.34 -20.26 7.93
N ALA A 23 -6.30 -20.41 8.75
CA ALA A 23 -5.84 -19.36 9.66
C ALA A 23 -5.35 -18.11 8.92
N VAL A 24 -4.59 -18.29 7.82
CA VAL A 24 -4.13 -17.20 6.96
C VAL A 24 -5.30 -16.52 6.25
N SER A 25 -6.24 -17.28 5.70
CA SER A 25 -7.44 -16.71 5.07
C SER A 25 -8.32 -15.98 6.07
N ALA A 26 -8.52 -16.54 7.26
CA ALA A 26 -9.32 -15.93 8.32
C ALA A 26 -8.68 -14.64 8.84
N ARG A 27 -7.35 -14.58 8.93
CA ARG A 27 -6.61 -13.39 9.40
C ARG A 27 -7.00 -12.12 8.65
N ILE A 28 -7.25 -12.19 7.35
CA ILE A 28 -7.62 -11.03 6.51
C ILE A 28 -8.97 -10.44 6.93
N PHE A 29 -9.86 -11.27 7.46
CA PHE A 29 -11.20 -10.87 7.89
C PHE A 29 -11.26 -10.52 9.39
N LEU A 30 -10.15 -10.59 10.14
CA LEU A 30 -10.15 -10.16 11.53
C LEU A 30 -10.28 -8.63 11.61
N PRO A 31 -11.10 -8.08 12.52
CA PRO A 31 -11.25 -6.64 12.68
C PRO A 31 -9.92 -5.90 12.86
N SER A 32 -8.92 -6.57 13.46
CA SER A 32 -7.57 -6.03 13.63
C SER A 32 -6.78 -5.88 12.34
N ASP A 33 -7.04 -6.70 11.31
CA ASP A 33 -6.38 -6.61 10.00
C ASP A 33 -6.98 -5.49 9.15
N MET A 34 -8.29 -5.23 9.31
CA MET A 34 -9.01 -4.12 8.68
C MET A 34 -9.04 -2.83 9.52
N ALA A 35 -8.41 -2.82 10.70
CA ALA A 35 -8.41 -1.67 11.61
C ALA A 35 -7.43 -0.57 11.19
N ALA A 36 -6.55 -0.82 10.20
CA ALA A 36 -5.70 0.21 9.64
C ALA A 36 -6.59 1.19 8.85
N PRO A 37 -6.76 2.44 9.30
CA PRO A 37 -7.46 3.46 8.52
C PRO A 37 -6.75 3.56 7.18
N ALA A 38 -7.51 3.69 6.09
CA ALA A 38 -6.92 4.07 4.82
C ALA A 38 -6.08 5.33 5.03
N PRO A 39 -4.92 5.48 4.35
CA PRO A 39 -4.22 6.76 4.28
C PRO A 39 -5.24 7.84 3.92
N ILE A 40 -5.48 8.76 4.85
CA ILE A 40 -6.33 9.95 4.67
C ILE A 40 -5.45 11.20 4.60
N GLU A 41 -4.18 11.06 4.26
CA GLU A 41 -3.42 12.23 3.85
C GLU A 41 -4.14 12.88 2.67
N ASP A 42 -4.66 14.07 2.93
CA ASP A 42 -5.28 14.97 1.96
C ASP A 42 -4.26 15.40 0.89
N GLU A 43 -3.92 14.48 0.00
CA GLU A 43 -3.14 14.76 -1.20
C GLU A 43 -3.90 15.69 -2.17
N GLY A 44 -5.22 15.83 -1.96
CA GLY A 44 -6.04 16.90 -2.54
C GLY A 44 -5.87 18.27 -1.88
N ILE A 45 -5.99 18.38 -0.55
CA ILE A 45 -6.03 19.68 0.16
C ILE A 45 -4.64 20.34 0.22
N SER A 46 -3.58 19.56 0.42
CA SER A 46 -2.20 20.08 0.49
C SER A 46 -1.73 20.74 -0.82
N SER A 47 -2.24 20.26 -1.96
CA SER A 47 -1.97 20.89 -3.25
C SER A 47 -2.72 22.22 -3.39
N ILE A 48 -4.00 22.27 -3.01
CA ILE A 48 -4.86 23.47 -3.11
C ILE A 48 -4.33 24.59 -2.21
N GLU A 49 -3.95 24.31 -0.96
CA GLU A 49 -3.36 25.31 -0.06
C GLU A 49 -2.04 25.87 -0.61
N ARG A 50 -1.24 25.08 -1.34
CA ARG A 50 -0.02 25.57 -1.99
C ARG A 50 -0.31 26.57 -3.11
N TRP A 51 -1.41 26.41 -3.84
CA TRP A 51 -1.86 27.37 -4.86
C TRP A 51 -2.49 28.63 -4.26
N GLU A 52 -3.16 28.52 -3.10
CA GLU A 52 -3.81 29.64 -2.41
C GLU A 52 -2.80 30.60 -1.77
N ASN A 53 -1.69 30.09 -1.24
CA ASN A 53 -0.64 30.89 -0.59
C ASN A 53 0.21 31.75 -1.56
N GLY A 54 -0.23 31.93 -2.82
CA GLY A 54 0.38 32.83 -3.79
C GLY A 54 1.73 32.38 -4.35
N ALA A 55 2.26 31.24 -3.92
CA ALA A 55 3.46 30.63 -4.48
C ALA A 55 3.06 29.79 -5.71
N ALA A 56 2.85 30.46 -6.85
CA ALA A 56 2.68 29.74 -8.11
C ALA A 56 3.89 28.80 -8.31
N PRO A 57 3.68 27.51 -8.59
CA PRO A 57 4.78 26.60 -8.85
C PRO A 57 5.59 27.13 -10.03
N GLU A 58 6.93 27.04 -9.96
CA GLU A 58 7.88 27.50 -10.99
C GLU A 58 7.47 27.11 -12.41
N PHE A 59 6.85 25.93 -12.57
CA PHE A 59 6.28 25.46 -13.82
C PHE A 59 5.16 26.38 -14.37
N VAL A 60 4.22 26.84 -13.54
CA VAL A 60 3.17 27.77 -13.97
C VAL A 60 3.72 29.15 -14.25
N SER A 61 4.69 29.61 -13.46
CA SER A 61 5.42 30.84 -13.76
C SER A 61 6.13 30.76 -15.12
N SER A 62 6.73 29.61 -15.46
CA SER A 62 7.37 29.40 -16.77
C SER A 62 6.41 29.29 -17.95
N ILE A 63 5.17 28.86 -17.71
CA ILE A 63 4.13 28.81 -18.74
C ILE A 63 3.56 30.21 -19.01
N LEU A 64 3.35 31.00 -17.95
CA LEU A 64 2.67 32.30 -18.05
C LEU A 64 3.64 33.42 -18.46
N PHE A 65 4.91 33.34 -18.04
CA PHE A 65 5.95 34.32 -18.37
C PHE A 65 7.22 33.58 -18.83
N PRO A 66 7.34 33.25 -20.12
CA PRO A 66 8.57 32.66 -20.64
C PRO A 66 9.71 33.68 -20.54
N THR A 67 10.64 33.47 -19.61
CA THR A 67 11.85 34.29 -19.50
C THR A 67 12.75 34.01 -20.71
N PHE A 68 12.82 34.95 -21.66
CA PHE A 68 13.77 34.86 -22.76
C PHE A 68 15.20 35.04 -22.22
N PRO A 69 16.15 34.16 -22.56
CA PRO A 69 17.54 34.33 -22.14
C PRO A 69 18.10 35.60 -22.79
N HIS A 70 18.38 36.62 -21.98
CA HIS A 70 19.16 37.77 -22.41
C HIS A 70 20.63 37.34 -22.40
N ASN A 71 21.16 37.00 -23.58
CA ASN A 71 22.60 36.83 -23.80
C ASN A 71 23.26 38.23 -23.71
N PRO A 72 24.38 38.39 -22.99
CA PRO A 72 24.97 39.71 -22.68
C PRO A 72 25.44 40.47 -23.92
#